data_AF-A0A7S4HII3-F1
#
_entry.id   AF-A0A7S4HII3-F1
#
_cell.length_a   1.000
_cell.length_b   1.000
_cell.length_c   1.000
_cell.angle_alpha   90.00
_cell.angle_beta   90.00
_cell.angle_gamma   90.00
#
_symmetry.space_group_name_H-M   'P 1'
#
loop_
_entity.id
_entity.type
_entity.pdbx_description
1 polymer ?
#
loop_
_entity_poly.entity_id
_entity_poly.type
_entity_poly.pdbx_seq_one_letter_code
_entity_poly.pdbx_strand_id
1 'polypeptide(L)'
;MSTPKLLLALLCLIFSINVLIYLHSFMYLSPTMPWLHKVNYENSLRYDTYYKSRSNVIRRNLKSSSLHPSLRDTLDLYERLIQSYTPENAELGYLTTKCRDRSEFELINDEECRAWWMAVLAKEEIVDVGISLGFLRSEHKLGAVQVIFKNGMKGWYKPCGLHSEYPENEVIAGVIDFLMGFNRAPPSVMRNITSDYLVSVVKKNSHFYPLDSRYYVLDQIFATCSDNGMLNGAITAWWNGIEDGISLPKTLKYMEQYFPDSTIQEERRKLPNHENAEQIHSHILVYLLNILRVPGKNEFVSYQGNQKYYLGIDLDRTNLLSDIKEIPTFCEGCLIGNQTLANLKKIYHNYDDFSIEIMHTWDVLGGFTLQQKHLDGLYKRLRYIVNCFDTCMAQTSPSSVIIPDEVWNVKNKFTT
;
A
#
# COMPACT_ATOMS: atom_id res chain seq x y z
N MET A 1 41.70 -48.20 -0.44
CA MET A 1 41.01 -46.91 -0.63
C MET A 1 40.50 -46.44 0.72
N SER A 2 40.79 -45.21 1.13
CA SER A 2 40.39 -44.72 2.45
C SER A 2 38.90 -44.35 2.46
N THR A 3 38.18 -44.91 3.43
CA THR A 3 36.76 -44.70 3.75
C THR A 3 36.26 -43.24 3.69
N PRO A 4 37.05 -42.20 4.05
CA PRO A 4 36.62 -40.80 3.96
C PRO A 4 36.33 -40.32 2.54
N LYS A 5 37.06 -40.83 1.52
CA LYS A 5 36.87 -40.40 0.13
C LYS A 5 35.57 -40.97 -0.47
N LEU A 6 35.18 -42.17 -0.03
CA LEU A 6 33.94 -42.81 -0.47
C LEU A 6 32.71 -42.12 0.13
N LEU A 7 32.79 -41.72 1.41
CA LEU A 7 31.70 -41.02 2.09
C LEU A 7 31.46 -39.61 1.49
N LEU A 8 32.53 -38.88 1.19
CA LEU A 8 32.42 -37.57 0.55
C LEU A 8 31.82 -37.67 -0.86
N ALA A 9 32.26 -38.66 -1.64
CA ALA A 9 31.71 -38.92 -2.97
C ALA A 9 30.22 -39.30 -2.91
N LEU A 10 29.82 -40.09 -1.91
CA LEU A 10 28.42 -40.48 -1.70
C LEU A 10 27.55 -39.26 -1.30
N LEU A 11 28.05 -38.40 -0.42
CA LEU A 11 27.34 -37.16 -0.03
C LEU A 11 27.20 -36.20 -1.22
N CYS A 12 28.24 -36.03 -2.04
CA CYS A 12 28.18 -35.24 -3.26
C CYS A 12 27.18 -35.82 -4.28
N LEU A 13 27.09 -37.15 -4.38
CA LEU A 13 26.14 -37.83 -5.27
C LEU A 13 24.70 -37.66 -4.77
N ILE A 14 24.45 -37.87 -3.47
CA ILE A 14 23.13 -37.66 -2.86
C ILE A 14 22.70 -36.20 -3.01
N PHE A 15 23.60 -35.25 -2.78
CA PHE A 15 23.32 -33.83 -2.98
C PHE A 15 22.99 -33.53 -4.45
N SER A 16 23.79 -34.03 -5.39
CA SER A 16 23.55 -33.88 -6.83
C SER A 16 22.22 -34.49 -7.27
N ILE A 17 21.85 -35.66 -6.75
CA ILE A 17 20.58 -36.34 -7.07
C ILE A 17 19.40 -35.56 -6.48
N ASN A 18 19.49 -35.08 -5.24
CA ASN A 18 18.42 -34.28 -4.65
C ASN A 18 18.25 -32.94 -5.37
N VAL A 19 19.35 -32.29 -5.78
CA VAL A 19 19.31 -31.09 -6.62
C VAL A 19 18.69 -31.40 -7.98
N LEU A 20 19.05 -32.51 -8.62
CA LEU A 20 18.46 -32.93 -9.89
C LEU A 20 16.97 -33.25 -9.78
N ILE A 21 16.54 -33.96 -8.74
CA ILE A 21 15.12 -34.25 -8.47
C ILE A 21 14.37 -32.95 -8.21
N TYR A 22 14.92 -32.05 -7.38
CA TYR A 22 14.32 -30.75 -7.10
C TYR A 22 14.20 -29.91 -8.39
N LEU A 23 15.25 -29.88 -9.22
CA LEU A 23 15.23 -29.21 -10.52
C LEU A 23 14.22 -29.86 -11.49
N HIS A 24 14.14 -31.19 -11.54
CA HIS A 24 13.18 -31.89 -12.40
C HIS A 24 11.73 -31.65 -11.97
N SER A 25 11.44 -31.73 -10.67
CA SER A 25 10.12 -31.41 -10.11
C SER A 25 9.74 -29.95 -10.38
N PHE A 26 10.70 -29.02 -10.40
CA PHE A 26 10.46 -27.61 -10.72
C PHE A 26 10.31 -27.32 -12.23
N MET A 27 11.06 -27.99 -13.11
CA MET A 27 10.97 -27.79 -14.56
C MET A 27 9.61 -28.25 -15.14
N TYR A 28 8.97 -29.26 -14.54
CA TYR A 28 7.65 -29.74 -14.98
C TYR A 28 6.46 -28.89 -14.47
N LEU A 29 6.70 -27.85 -13.66
CA LEU A 29 5.65 -26.98 -13.12
C LEU A 29 5.40 -25.71 -13.96
N SER A 30 6.18 -25.46 -15.02
CA SER A 30 6.19 -24.15 -15.68
C SER A 30 5.05 -23.85 -16.67
N PRO A 31 4.42 -24.80 -17.38
CA PRO A 31 3.31 -24.49 -18.30
C PRO A 31 1.93 -25.05 -17.90
N THR A 32 1.83 -25.91 -16.87
CA THR A 32 0.58 -26.62 -16.52
C THR A 32 -0.09 -26.12 -15.25
N MET A 33 0.49 -25.16 -14.55
CA MET A 33 -0.11 -24.55 -13.35
C MET A 33 -1.32 -23.69 -13.76
N PRO A 34 -2.57 -24.11 -13.48
CA PRO A 34 -3.76 -23.40 -13.96
C PRO A 34 -3.87 -21.97 -13.41
N TRP A 35 -3.23 -21.70 -12.27
CA TRP A 35 -3.19 -20.37 -11.67
C TRP A 35 -2.28 -19.39 -12.43
N LEU A 36 -1.15 -19.83 -13.00
CA LEU A 36 -0.28 -18.98 -13.82
C LEU A 36 -1.01 -18.51 -15.08
N HIS A 37 -1.76 -19.41 -15.72
CA HIS A 37 -2.64 -19.08 -16.85
C HIS A 37 -3.71 -18.05 -16.46
N LYS A 38 -4.32 -18.21 -15.27
CA LYS A 38 -5.30 -17.25 -14.77
C LYS A 38 -4.68 -15.86 -14.53
N VAL A 39 -3.51 -15.78 -13.89
CA VAL A 39 -2.79 -14.50 -13.68
C VAL A 39 -2.47 -13.85 -15.03
N ASN A 40 -1.91 -14.61 -15.97
CA ASN A 40 -1.59 -14.09 -17.31
C ASN A 40 -2.83 -13.58 -18.04
N TYR A 41 -3.92 -14.37 -18.06
CA TYR A 41 -5.18 -13.97 -18.68
C TYR A 41 -5.75 -12.68 -18.07
N GLU A 42 -5.83 -12.59 -16.74
CA GLU A 42 -6.35 -11.41 -16.06
C GLU A 42 -5.43 -10.19 -16.24
N ASN A 43 -4.10 -10.38 -16.22
CA ASN A 43 -3.15 -9.33 -16.55
C ASN A 43 -3.26 -8.88 -18.01
N SER A 44 -3.56 -9.77 -18.95
CA SER A 44 -3.78 -9.45 -20.37
C SER A 44 -5.08 -8.65 -20.58
N LEU A 45 -6.18 -9.03 -19.93
CA LEU A 45 -7.41 -8.23 -19.92
C LEU A 45 -7.19 -6.84 -19.33
N ARG A 46 -6.44 -6.80 -18.23
CA ARG A 46 -6.04 -5.54 -17.60
C ARG A 46 -5.11 -4.76 -18.52
N TYR A 47 -4.19 -5.41 -19.21
CA TYR A 47 -3.24 -4.78 -20.13
C TYR A 47 -4.00 -3.99 -21.20
N ASP A 48 -5.00 -4.61 -21.80
CA ASP A 48 -5.85 -3.97 -22.81
C ASP A 48 -6.63 -2.77 -22.25
N THR A 49 -7.02 -2.80 -20.97
CA THR A 49 -7.74 -1.70 -20.33
C THR A 49 -6.80 -0.59 -19.83
N TYR A 50 -5.65 -0.96 -19.30
CA TYR A 50 -4.67 -0.10 -18.60
C TYR A 50 -3.69 0.55 -19.57
N TYR A 51 -3.16 -0.16 -20.58
CA TYR A 51 -2.16 0.40 -21.49
C TYR A 51 -2.76 1.03 -22.76
N LYS A 52 -3.84 0.49 -23.33
CA LYS A 52 -4.53 1.15 -24.46
C LYS A 52 -5.25 2.45 -24.04
N SER A 53 -5.63 2.57 -22.77
CA SER A 53 -6.11 3.84 -22.23
C SER A 53 -4.95 4.84 -22.11
N ARG A 54 -3.75 4.42 -21.70
CA ARG A 54 -2.56 5.30 -21.63
C ARG A 54 -2.20 5.95 -22.98
N SER A 55 -2.39 5.25 -24.11
CA SER A 55 -2.15 5.81 -25.45
C SER A 55 -3.21 6.82 -25.93
N ASN A 56 -4.38 6.85 -25.30
CA ASN A 56 -5.51 7.73 -25.68
C ASN A 56 -5.87 8.77 -24.61
N VAL A 57 -5.16 8.81 -23.49
CA VAL A 57 -5.34 9.87 -22.49
C VAL A 57 -4.62 11.10 -23.00
N ILE A 58 -5.37 11.90 -23.75
CA ILE A 58 -5.25 13.35 -23.70
C ILE A 58 -5.20 13.66 -22.21
N ARG A 59 -4.02 14.02 -21.67
CA ARG A 59 -3.90 14.63 -20.35
C ARG A 59 -5.00 15.67 -20.32
N ARG A 60 -6.07 15.43 -19.54
CA ARG A 60 -7.07 16.48 -19.35
C ARG A 60 -6.24 17.67 -18.90
N ASN A 61 -6.41 18.81 -19.56
CA ASN A 61 -5.88 20.09 -19.07
C ASN A 61 -6.60 20.37 -17.74
N LEU A 62 -6.23 19.63 -16.70
CA LEU A 62 -6.60 19.87 -15.34
C LEU A 62 -5.85 21.15 -15.00
N LYS A 63 -6.54 22.29 -15.06
CA LYS A 63 -5.92 23.59 -14.84
C LYS A 63 -5.43 23.60 -13.40
N SER A 64 -4.11 23.68 -13.22
CA SER A 64 -3.45 23.79 -11.91
C SER A 64 -4.03 24.91 -11.04
N SER A 65 -4.66 25.91 -11.65
CA SER A 65 -5.41 27.00 -10.99
C SER A 65 -6.56 26.54 -10.08
N SER A 66 -7.03 25.29 -10.21
CA SER A 66 -8.09 24.71 -9.37
C SER A 66 -7.58 24.00 -8.10
N LEU A 67 -6.26 23.84 -7.94
CA LEU A 67 -5.67 23.22 -6.75
C LEU A 67 -5.51 24.22 -5.62
N HIS A 68 -5.72 23.75 -4.38
CA HIS A 68 -5.36 24.49 -3.17
C HIS A 68 -3.86 24.84 -3.19
N PRO A 69 -3.44 26.07 -2.83
CA PRO A 69 -2.04 26.50 -2.95
C PRO A 69 -1.04 25.56 -2.26
N SER A 70 -1.31 25.14 -1.02
CA SER A 70 -0.40 24.26 -0.29
C SER A 70 -0.25 22.87 -0.93
N LEU A 71 -1.31 22.34 -1.54
CA LEU A 71 -1.22 21.08 -2.27
C LEU A 71 -0.47 21.28 -3.58
N ARG A 72 -0.66 22.40 -4.29
CA ARG A 72 0.11 22.71 -5.49
C ARG A 72 1.61 22.73 -5.18
N ASP A 73 2.02 23.42 -4.12
CA ASP A 73 3.43 23.45 -3.70
C ASP A 73 3.97 22.05 -3.38
N THR A 74 3.14 21.19 -2.76
CA THR A 74 3.49 19.80 -2.47
C THR A 74 3.63 18.96 -3.74
N LEU A 75 2.71 19.09 -4.70
CA LEU A 75 2.76 18.36 -5.96
C LEU A 75 3.90 18.84 -6.85
N ASP A 76 4.15 20.15 -6.90
CA ASP A 76 5.30 20.74 -7.58
C ASP A 76 6.62 20.21 -6.99
N LEU A 77 6.68 20.04 -5.65
CA LEU A 77 7.82 19.41 -4.98
C LEU A 77 7.94 17.92 -5.39
N TYR A 78 6.84 17.16 -5.39
CA TYR A 78 6.86 15.74 -5.80
C TYR A 78 7.33 15.59 -7.25
N GLU A 79 6.72 16.32 -8.17
CA GLU A 79 7.10 16.32 -9.58
C GLU A 79 8.56 16.71 -9.77
N ARG A 80 8.99 17.81 -9.14
CA ARG A 80 10.38 18.29 -9.21
C ARG A 80 11.36 17.24 -8.72
N LEU A 81 11.14 16.66 -7.55
CA LEU A 81 12.06 15.67 -6.98
C LEU A 81 12.07 14.35 -7.78
N ILE A 82 10.93 13.90 -8.28
CA ILE A 82 10.84 12.69 -9.12
C ILE A 82 11.51 12.92 -10.49
N GLN A 83 11.33 14.08 -11.11
CA GLN A 83 11.91 14.37 -12.43
C GLN A 83 13.40 14.68 -12.37
N SER A 84 13.85 15.38 -11.33
CA SER A 84 15.24 15.82 -11.16
C SER A 84 16.09 14.87 -10.30
N TYR A 85 15.64 13.61 -10.14
CA TYR A 85 16.31 12.65 -9.28
C TYR A 85 17.67 12.24 -9.84
N THR A 86 18.73 12.87 -9.33
CA THR A 86 20.12 12.49 -9.60
C THR A 86 20.95 12.57 -8.31
N PRO A 87 21.97 11.71 -8.13
CA PRO A 87 22.83 11.76 -6.95
C PRO A 87 23.53 13.10 -6.73
N GLU A 88 23.76 13.88 -7.79
CA GLU A 88 24.43 15.19 -7.76
C GLU A 88 23.48 16.36 -7.45
N ASN A 89 22.17 16.10 -7.33
CA ASN A 89 21.20 17.14 -7.04
C ASN A 89 21.35 17.63 -5.58
N ALA A 90 21.68 18.92 -5.40
CA ALA A 90 21.91 19.52 -4.09
C ALA A 90 20.66 19.51 -3.19
N GLU A 91 19.46 19.69 -3.75
CA GLU A 91 18.19 19.62 -3.01
C GLU A 91 17.99 18.19 -2.46
N LEU A 92 18.26 17.17 -3.27
CA LEU A 92 18.21 15.77 -2.81
C LEU A 92 19.26 15.43 -1.76
N GLY A 93 20.48 15.98 -1.87
CA GLY A 93 21.53 15.81 -0.86
C GLY A 93 21.12 16.40 0.50
N TYR A 94 20.52 17.59 0.49
CA TYR A 94 19.96 18.22 1.68
C TYR A 94 18.82 17.38 2.28
N LEU A 95 17.83 16.99 1.46
CA LEU A 95 16.67 16.22 1.93
C LEU A 95 17.07 14.84 2.45
N THR A 96 18.05 14.18 1.81
CA THR A 96 18.59 12.91 2.30
C THR A 96 19.18 13.08 3.70
N THR A 97 19.92 14.16 3.95
CA THR A 97 20.48 14.48 5.28
C THR A 97 19.38 14.82 6.29
N LYS A 98 18.33 15.52 5.87
CA LYS A 98 17.19 15.91 6.73
C LYS A 98 16.33 14.71 7.13
N CYS A 99 16.10 13.79 6.20
CA CYS A 99 15.00 12.82 6.30
C CYS A 99 15.46 11.40 6.61
N ARG A 100 16.60 10.93 6.10
CA ARG A 100 16.96 9.50 6.11
C ARG A 100 16.90 8.83 7.48
N ASP A 101 17.35 9.51 8.52
CA ASP A 101 17.47 8.95 9.87
C ASP A 101 16.24 9.22 10.75
N ARG A 102 15.19 9.82 10.19
CA ARG A 102 13.92 10.02 10.90
C ARG A 102 13.15 8.71 11.00
N SER A 103 12.33 8.60 12.04
CA SER A 103 11.34 7.51 12.10
C SER A 103 10.38 7.63 10.93
N GLU A 104 9.86 6.51 10.47
CA GLU A 104 9.03 6.54 9.29
C GLU A 104 7.67 7.23 9.52
N PHE A 105 7.17 7.30 10.76
CA PHE A 105 6.04 8.17 11.12
C PHE A 105 6.37 9.66 10.95
N GLU A 106 7.60 10.07 11.25
CA GLU A 106 8.03 11.45 11.00
C GLU A 106 8.19 11.71 9.49
N LEU A 107 8.65 10.70 8.73
CA LEU A 107 8.77 10.81 7.28
C LEU A 107 7.41 11.03 6.60
N ILE A 108 6.39 10.25 6.94
CA ILE A 108 5.07 10.36 6.28
C ILE A 108 4.30 11.63 6.66
N ASN A 109 4.60 12.23 7.83
CA ASN A 109 3.92 13.42 8.33
C ASN A 109 4.67 14.74 7.99
N ASP A 110 5.90 14.67 7.46
CA ASP A 110 6.66 15.82 6.95
C ASP A 110 6.61 15.80 5.42
N GLU A 111 5.98 16.81 4.81
CA GLU A 111 5.74 16.85 3.36
C GLU A 111 7.01 16.75 2.52
N GLU A 112 8.10 17.40 2.95
CA GLU A 112 9.37 17.34 2.23
C GLU A 112 9.99 15.95 2.33
N CYS A 113 9.90 15.32 3.50
CA CYS A 113 10.40 13.96 3.69
C CYS A 113 9.54 12.91 3.00
N ARG A 114 8.22 13.09 2.94
CA ARG A 114 7.32 12.24 2.14
C ARG A 114 7.63 12.39 0.65
N ALA A 115 7.83 13.61 0.16
CA ALA A 115 8.22 13.89 -1.22
C ALA A 115 9.55 13.21 -1.59
N TRP A 116 10.55 13.37 -0.72
CA TRP A 116 11.85 12.72 -0.85
C TRP A 116 11.70 11.19 -0.89
N TRP A 117 10.90 10.61 0.00
CA TRP A 117 10.68 9.16 0.02
C TRP A 117 9.99 8.68 -1.27
N MET A 118 8.95 9.37 -1.73
CA MET A 118 8.30 9.09 -3.03
C MET A 118 9.31 9.11 -4.20
N ALA A 119 10.23 10.09 -4.20
CA ALA A 119 11.27 10.20 -5.21
C ALA A 119 12.28 9.05 -5.15
N VAL A 120 12.68 8.63 -3.94
CA VAL A 120 13.48 7.41 -3.72
C VAL A 120 12.78 6.19 -4.32
N LEU A 121 11.51 5.96 -3.99
CA LEU A 121 10.75 4.83 -4.52
C LEU A 121 10.67 4.86 -6.06
N ALA A 122 10.50 6.04 -6.64
CA ALA A 122 10.32 6.21 -8.08
C ALA A 122 11.61 6.04 -8.88
N LYS A 123 12.77 6.43 -8.33
CA LYS A 123 13.99 6.66 -9.12
C LYS A 123 15.28 6.08 -8.55
N GLU A 124 15.38 5.87 -7.24
CA GLU A 124 16.63 5.39 -6.62
C GLU A 124 17.04 4.03 -7.21
N GLU A 125 18.35 3.84 -7.35
CA GLU A 125 18.94 2.61 -7.85
C GLU A 125 18.59 1.44 -6.93
N ILE A 126 18.05 0.36 -7.52
CA ILE A 126 17.81 -0.89 -6.80
C ILE A 126 19.11 -1.67 -6.81
N VAL A 127 19.65 -1.92 -5.62
CA VAL A 127 20.95 -2.59 -5.46
C VAL A 127 20.82 -4.04 -4.99
N ASP A 128 19.66 -4.42 -4.45
CA ASP A 128 19.36 -5.81 -4.10
C ASP A 128 17.86 -6.09 -4.13
N VAL A 129 17.51 -7.37 -4.23
CA VAL A 129 16.13 -7.88 -4.19
C VAL A 129 16.05 -8.88 -3.05
N GLY A 130 15.11 -8.66 -2.13
CA GLY A 130 14.83 -9.54 -1.01
C GLY A 130 13.86 -10.67 -1.37
N ILE A 131 13.59 -11.54 -0.40
CA ILE A 131 12.64 -12.65 -0.56
C ILE A 131 11.21 -12.11 -0.63
N SER A 132 10.44 -12.64 -1.58
CA SER A 132 9.02 -12.29 -1.75
C SER A 132 8.17 -12.79 -0.59
N LEU A 133 7.40 -11.88 0.04
CA LEU A 133 6.28 -12.24 0.90
C LEU A 133 5.16 -12.74 0.00
N GLY A 134 5.02 -14.06 -0.07
CA GLY A 134 4.12 -14.61 -1.08
C GLY A 134 4.32 -16.08 -1.32
N PHE A 135 5.41 -16.39 -2.01
CA PHE A 135 5.69 -17.71 -2.54
C PHE A 135 5.88 -18.80 -1.48
N LEU A 136 6.18 -18.42 -0.23
CA LEU A 136 6.40 -19.37 0.87
C LEU A 136 5.11 -19.90 1.51
N ARG A 137 3.96 -19.26 1.28
CA ARG A 137 2.67 -19.72 1.81
C ARG A 137 1.87 -20.28 0.64
N SER A 138 1.53 -21.57 0.69
CA SER A 138 0.79 -22.37 -0.32
C SER A 138 -0.56 -21.81 -0.79
N GLU A 139 -0.92 -20.60 -0.37
CA GLU A 139 -2.11 -19.85 -0.74
C GLU A 139 -1.72 -18.81 -1.79
N HIS A 140 -1.80 -19.11 -3.08
CA HIS A 140 -1.90 -18.14 -4.19
C HIS A 140 -1.28 -16.74 -3.93
N LYS A 141 0.01 -16.51 -4.23
CA LYS A 141 0.59 -15.18 -3.98
C LYS A 141 1.26 -14.60 -5.21
N LEU A 142 0.64 -13.54 -5.70
CA LEU A 142 1.20 -12.62 -6.67
C LEU A 142 2.53 -12.10 -6.14
N GLY A 143 3.53 -12.08 -7.00
CA GLY A 143 4.89 -11.79 -6.60
C GLY A 143 5.10 -10.32 -6.24
N ALA A 144 4.87 -9.98 -4.97
CA ALA A 144 5.48 -8.80 -4.37
C ALA A 144 6.96 -9.13 -4.10
N VAL A 145 7.89 -8.36 -4.63
CA VAL A 145 9.32 -8.51 -4.33
C VAL A 145 9.78 -7.35 -3.47
N GLN A 146 10.57 -7.64 -2.44
CA GLN A 146 11.22 -6.58 -1.69
C GLN A 146 12.35 -6.03 -2.54
N VAL A 147 12.37 -4.72 -2.75
CA VAL A 147 13.49 -4.02 -3.39
C VAL A 147 14.26 -3.27 -2.31
N ILE A 148 15.60 -3.34 -2.40
CA ILE A 148 16.51 -2.62 -1.51
C ILE A 148 17.21 -1.58 -2.37
N PHE A 149 17.04 -0.32 -1.97
CA PHE A 149 17.59 0.83 -2.66
C PHE A 149 19.03 1.11 -2.21
N LYS A 150 19.80 1.80 -3.06
CA LYS A 150 21.20 2.17 -2.80
C LYS A 150 21.39 2.92 -1.48
N ASN A 151 20.43 3.76 -1.10
CA ASN A 151 20.44 4.49 0.16
C ASN A 151 20.08 3.63 1.39
N GLY A 152 19.82 2.34 1.20
CA GLY A 152 19.47 1.37 2.25
C GLY A 152 17.97 1.28 2.57
N MET A 153 17.14 2.17 2.02
CA MET A 153 15.69 2.10 2.18
C MET A 153 15.13 0.89 1.43
N LYS A 154 13.91 0.49 1.79
CA LYS A 154 13.23 -0.69 1.24
C LYS A 154 11.85 -0.32 0.73
N GLY A 155 11.40 -1.10 -0.25
CA GLY A 155 10.01 -1.06 -0.71
C GLY A 155 9.52 -2.43 -1.15
N TRP A 156 8.21 -2.59 -1.23
CA TRP A 156 7.57 -3.74 -1.87
C TRP A 156 7.12 -3.36 -3.26
N TYR A 157 7.69 -4.05 -4.26
CA TYR A 157 7.30 -3.90 -5.64
C TYR A 157 6.28 -4.96 -6.04
N LYS A 158 5.09 -4.52 -6.45
CA LYS A 158 3.98 -5.33 -6.94
C LYS A 158 3.76 -5.07 -8.43
N PRO A 159 4.31 -5.88 -9.35
CA PRO A 159 4.11 -5.72 -10.80
C PRO A 159 2.83 -6.41 -11.34
N CYS A 160 2.23 -7.27 -10.54
CA CYS A 160 1.16 -8.17 -10.95
C CYS A 160 -0.14 -7.86 -10.21
N GLY A 161 -1.28 -8.09 -10.86
CA GLY A 161 -2.58 -8.18 -10.19
C GLY A 161 -3.21 -9.55 -10.39
N LEU A 162 -4.16 -9.91 -9.51
CA LEU A 162 -5.05 -11.05 -9.69
C LEU A 162 -6.34 -10.79 -8.93
N HIS A 163 -7.45 -11.12 -9.59
CA HIS A 163 -8.81 -11.00 -9.11
C HIS A 163 -9.17 -9.57 -8.71
N SER A 164 -9.04 -9.25 -7.43
CA SER A 164 -9.34 -7.93 -6.87
C SER A 164 -8.07 -7.14 -6.54
N GLU A 165 -6.88 -7.74 -6.64
CA GLU A 165 -5.59 -7.10 -6.34
C GLU A 165 -5.04 -6.43 -7.60
N TYR A 166 -4.85 -5.13 -7.54
CA TYR A 166 -4.28 -4.32 -8.61
C TYR A 166 -3.18 -3.42 -8.03
N PRO A 167 -1.94 -3.42 -8.53
CA PRO A 167 -0.87 -2.59 -7.98
C PRO A 167 -1.21 -1.11 -7.90
N GLU A 168 -1.87 -0.56 -8.92
CA GLU A 168 -2.32 0.83 -8.94
C GLU A 168 -3.22 1.18 -7.73
N ASN A 169 -3.92 0.19 -7.17
CA ASN A 169 -4.74 0.41 -6.00
C ASN A 169 -3.93 0.71 -4.72
N GLU A 170 -2.68 0.25 -4.60
CA GLU A 170 -1.79 0.65 -3.50
C GLU A 170 -1.55 2.16 -3.54
N VAL A 171 -1.28 2.67 -4.73
CA VAL A 171 -0.91 4.07 -4.93
C VAL A 171 -2.14 4.96 -4.71
N ILE A 172 -3.34 4.61 -5.24
CA ILE A 172 -4.53 5.46 -5.09
C ILE A 172 -5.04 5.43 -3.65
N ALA A 173 -4.90 4.30 -2.97
CA ALA A 173 -5.20 4.21 -1.55
C ALA A 173 -4.29 5.11 -0.71
N GLY A 174 -2.98 5.10 -1.00
CA GLY A 174 -2.02 6.01 -0.37
C GLY A 174 -2.27 7.49 -0.67
N VAL A 175 -2.78 7.83 -1.85
CA VAL A 175 -3.23 9.19 -2.21
C VAL A 175 -4.44 9.60 -1.39
N ILE A 176 -5.47 8.75 -1.31
CA ILE A 176 -6.67 9.02 -0.52
C ILE A 176 -6.32 9.20 0.96
N ASP A 177 -5.50 8.31 1.53
CA ASP A 177 -5.00 8.41 2.91
C ASP A 177 -4.27 9.73 3.18
N PHE A 178 -3.36 10.12 2.29
CA PHE A 178 -2.60 11.37 2.41
C PHE A 178 -3.51 12.61 2.33
N LEU A 179 -4.38 12.69 1.33
CA LEU A 179 -5.25 13.86 1.14
C LEU A 179 -6.36 13.95 2.21
N MET A 180 -6.74 12.82 2.83
CA MET A 180 -7.60 12.79 4.01
C MET A 180 -6.89 13.27 5.28
N GLY A 181 -5.56 13.45 5.22
CA GLY A 181 -4.71 13.79 6.36
C GLY A 181 -4.63 12.66 7.38
N PHE A 182 -4.79 11.40 6.93
CA PHE A 182 -4.74 10.22 7.79
C PHE A 182 -3.29 9.79 8.03
N ASN A 183 -2.47 9.81 6.97
CA ASN A 183 -1.05 9.48 7.03
C ASN A 183 -0.81 8.14 7.75
N ARG A 184 -1.52 7.09 7.34
CA ARG A 184 -1.34 5.71 7.83
C ARG A 184 -0.97 4.75 6.72
N ALA A 185 -1.09 5.14 5.45
CA ALA A 185 -0.58 4.36 4.32
C ALA A 185 0.89 4.74 4.03
N PRO A 186 1.77 3.76 3.78
CA PRO A 186 3.11 4.05 3.31
C PRO A 186 3.05 4.82 1.97
N PRO A 187 4.02 5.71 1.70
CA PRO A 187 4.19 6.32 0.39
C PRO A 187 4.28 5.24 -0.70
N SER A 188 3.57 5.44 -1.81
CA SER A 188 3.53 4.48 -2.91
C SER A 188 3.58 5.22 -4.25
N VAL A 189 4.30 4.67 -5.22
CA VAL A 189 4.42 5.21 -6.59
C VAL A 189 4.31 4.12 -7.63
N MET A 190 3.86 4.45 -8.83
CA MET A 190 4.00 3.56 -9.98
C MET A 190 5.43 3.64 -10.52
N ARG A 191 6.06 2.48 -10.74
CA ARG A 191 7.41 2.39 -11.33
C ARG A 191 7.47 1.29 -12.38
N ASN A 192 8.11 1.64 -13.48
CA ASN A 192 8.42 0.72 -14.56
C ASN A 192 9.84 0.21 -14.38
N ILE A 193 10.02 -1.11 -14.40
CA ILE A 193 11.31 -1.76 -14.21
C ILE A 193 11.43 -2.89 -15.23
N THR A 194 12.56 -3.00 -15.92
CA THR A 194 12.77 -4.13 -16.82
C THR A 194 13.09 -5.40 -16.02
N SER A 195 12.57 -6.55 -16.46
CA SER A 195 12.91 -7.85 -15.87
C SER A 195 14.41 -8.09 -15.88
N ASP A 196 15.07 -7.74 -16.99
CA ASP A 196 16.51 -7.91 -17.17
C ASP A 196 17.31 -7.13 -16.11
N TYR A 197 16.86 -5.93 -15.76
CA TYR A 197 17.49 -5.15 -14.70
C TYR A 197 17.39 -5.86 -13.35
N LEU A 198 16.20 -6.32 -12.94
CA LEU A 198 16.03 -7.04 -11.67
C LEU A 198 16.83 -8.36 -11.65
N VAL A 199 16.85 -9.10 -12.76
CA VAL A 199 17.68 -10.31 -12.92
C VAL A 199 19.17 -9.97 -12.78
N SER A 200 19.63 -8.85 -13.37
CA SER A 200 21.02 -8.42 -13.26
C SER A 200 21.42 -8.08 -11.82
N VAL A 201 20.50 -7.47 -11.05
CA VAL A 201 20.68 -7.18 -9.62
C VAL A 201 20.82 -8.48 -8.82
N VAL A 202 19.95 -9.46 -9.04
CA VAL A 202 20.04 -10.77 -8.37
C VAL A 202 21.34 -11.49 -8.75
N LYS A 203 21.70 -11.50 -10.04
CA LYS A 203 22.92 -12.15 -10.53
C LYS A 203 24.19 -11.54 -9.91
N LYS A 204 24.24 -10.21 -9.77
CA LYS A 204 25.39 -9.50 -9.17
C LYS A 204 25.57 -9.83 -7.68
N ASN A 205 24.47 -10.08 -6.97
CA ASN A 205 24.45 -10.29 -5.52
C ASN A 205 24.19 -11.76 -5.10
N SER A 206 24.34 -12.72 -6.01
CA SER A 206 24.12 -14.14 -5.71
C SER A 206 25.27 -15.00 -6.18
N HIS A 207 25.90 -15.71 -5.24
CA HIS A 207 26.88 -16.75 -5.54
C HIS A 207 26.25 -18.03 -6.12
N PHE A 208 24.93 -18.17 -6.03
CA PHE A 208 24.18 -19.38 -6.41
C PHE A 208 23.35 -19.19 -7.68
N TYR A 209 23.48 -18.06 -8.39
CA TYR A 209 22.79 -17.85 -9.66
C TYR A 209 23.15 -18.95 -10.68
N PRO A 210 22.17 -19.55 -11.40
CA PRO A 210 20.74 -19.23 -11.45
C PRO A 210 19.87 -20.01 -10.45
N LEU A 211 20.44 -20.81 -9.55
CA LEU A 211 19.71 -21.59 -8.54
C LEU A 211 19.17 -20.75 -7.36
N ASP A 212 19.34 -19.44 -7.40
CA ASP A 212 18.81 -18.52 -6.40
C ASP A 212 17.28 -18.44 -6.49
N SER A 213 16.58 -18.63 -5.36
CA SER A 213 15.12 -18.56 -5.31
C SER A 213 14.55 -17.22 -5.79
N ARG A 214 15.32 -16.13 -5.65
CA ARG A 214 14.92 -14.79 -6.13
C ARG A 214 14.84 -14.75 -7.65
N TYR A 215 15.80 -15.38 -8.33
CA TYR A 215 15.78 -15.48 -9.78
C TYR A 215 14.55 -16.25 -10.26
N TYR A 216 14.24 -17.37 -9.62
CA TYR A 216 13.06 -18.16 -9.94
C TYR A 216 11.75 -17.38 -9.77
N VAL A 217 11.62 -16.62 -8.68
CA VAL A 217 10.46 -15.74 -8.46
C VAL A 217 10.35 -14.67 -9.55
N LEU A 218 11.47 -14.03 -9.91
CA LEU A 218 11.48 -13.03 -10.98
C LEU A 218 11.13 -13.64 -12.35
N ASP A 219 11.56 -14.85 -12.64
CA ASP A 219 11.22 -15.58 -13.86
C ASP A 219 9.70 -15.83 -13.96
N GLN A 220 9.07 -16.25 -12.86
CA GLN A 220 7.61 -16.39 -12.81
C GLN A 220 6.87 -15.07 -12.98
N ILE A 221 7.35 -14.00 -12.31
CA ILE A 221 6.80 -12.65 -12.45
C ILE A 221 6.92 -12.18 -13.91
N PHE A 222 8.07 -12.41 -14.53
CA PHE A 222 8.31 -12.08 -15.93
C PHE A 222 7.31 -12.82 -16.85
N ALA A 223 7.18 -14.14 -16.67
CA ALA A 223 6.28 -14.97 -17.49
C ALA A 223 4.79 -14.60 -17.36
N THR A 224 4.40 -13.93 -16.26
CA THR A 224 2.98 -13.65 -15.97
C THR A 224 2.59 -12.19 -16.07
N CYS A 225 3.53 -11.27 -15.89
CA CYS A 225 3.23 -9.85 -15.68
C CYS A 225 4.03 -8.92 -16.58
N SER A 226 5.05 -9.43 -17.29
CA SER A 226 5.82 -8.58 -18.19
C SER A 226 5.07 -8.29 -19.49
N ASP A 227 5.26 -7.08 -19.98
CA ASP A 227 4.95 -6.68 -21.34
C ASP A 227 6.26 -6.35 -22.05
N ASN A 228 6.67 -7.20 -23.00
CA ASN A 228 7.93 -7.06 -23.74
C ASN A 228 9.16 -6.86 -22.81
N GLY A 229 9.19 -7.55 -21.66
CA GLY A 229 10.27 -7.44 -20.66
C GLY A 229 10.16 -6.22 -19.74
N MET A 230 9.13 -5.38 -19.87
CA MET A 230 8.83 -4.31 -18.93
C MET A 230 7.82 -4.80 -17.88
N LEU A 231 8.14 -4.58 -16.62
CA LEU A 231 7.22 -4.74 -15.49
C LEU A 231 6.75 -3.36 -15.08
N ASN A 232 5.44 -3.14 -15.02
CA ASN A 232 4.87 -1.90 -14.51
C ASN A 232 4.07 -2.23 -13.27
N GLY A 233 4.42 -1.61 -12.15
CA GLY A 233 3.87 -1.97 -10.84
C GLY A 233 3.94 -0.84 -9.85
N ALA A 234 3.33 -1.06 -8.69
CA ALA A 234 3.45 -0.15 -7.56
C ALA A 234 4.67 -0.53 -6.73
N ILE A 235 5.48 0.46 -6.35
CA ILE A 235 6.42 0.34 -5.24
C ILE A 235 5.82 1.07 -4.06
N THR A 236 5.59 0.32 -2.98
CA THR A 236 5.16 0.83 -1.69
C THR A 236 6.34 0.86 -0.74
N ALA A 237 6.55 1.98 -0.06
CA ALA A 237 7.53 2.11 1.01
C ALA A 237 7.38 1.00 2.06
N TRP A 238 8.50 0.52 2.60
CA TRP A 238 8.47 -0.46 3.68
C TRP A 238 8.88 0.14 5.02
N TRP A 239 8.08 -0.16 6.04
CA TRP A 239 8.30 0.19 7.44
C TRP A 239 9.14 -0.87 8.16
N ASN A 240 10.08 -0.45 9.00
CA ASN A 240 10.69 -1.37 9.95
C ASN A 240 9.82 -1.50 11.21
N GLY A 241 9.94 -2.63 11.92
CA GLY A 241 9.24 -2.83 13.19
C GLY A 241 7.71 -2.97 13.08
N ILE A 242 7.21 -3.38 11.90
CA ILE A 242 5.79 -3.69 11.72
C ILE A 242 5.47 -5.04 12.36
N GLU A 243 4.36 -5.09 13.07
CA GLU A 243 3.81 -6.31 13.66
C GLU A 243 2.40 -6.59 13.11
N ASP A 244 1.97 -7.85 13.18
CA ASP A 244 0.58 -8.21 12.89
C ASP A 244 -0.32 -7.55 13.95
N GLY A 245 -1.32 -6.79 13.48
CA GLY A 245 -2.30 -6.11 14.31
C GLY A 245 -3.63 -6.83 14.33
N ILE A 246 -4.42 -6.66 15.40
CA ILE A 246 -5.81 -7.08 15.45
C ILE A 246 -6.62 -5.91 16.02
N SER A 247 -7.52 -5.35 15.22
CA SER A 247 -8.52 -4.36 15.65
C SER A 247 -9.85 -5.05 15.99
N LEU A 248 -10.76 -4.30 16.61
CA LEU A 248 -12.14 -4.72 16.74
C LEU A 248 -12.78 -5.01 15.35
N PRO A 249 -13.87 -5.78 15.29
CA PRO A 249 -14.64 -5.98 14.07
C PRO A 249 -14.98 -4.66 13.38
N LYS A 250 -14.86 -4.62 12.05
CA LYS A 250 -15.11 -3.43 11.23
C LYS A 250 -16.57 -3.30 10.80
N THR A 251 -17.33 -4.39 10.84
CA THR A 251 -18.75 -4.45 10.46
C THR A 251 -19.56 -5.18 11.52
N LEU A 252 -20.85 -4.87 11.63
CA LEU A 252 -21.72 -5.51 12.62
C LEU A 252 -21.85 -7.01 12.42
N LYS A 253 -21.83 -7.48 11.17
CA LYS A 253 -21.77 -8.90 10.86
C LYS A 253 -20.56 -9.59 11.48
N TYR A 254 -19.37 -8.97 11.42
CA TYR A 254 -18.20 -9.51 12.11
C TYR A 254 -18.28 -9.29 13.62
N MET A 255 -18.95 -8.25 14.09
CA MET A 255 -19.19 -8.08 15.52
C MET A 255 -20.00 -9.25 16.09
N GLU A 256 -21.14 -9.57 15.46
CA GLU A 256 -22.00 -10.71 15.83
C GLU A 256 -21.25 -12.05 15.78
N GLN A 257 -20.34 -12.21 14.82
CA GLN A 257 -19.57 -13.46 14.68
C GLN A 257 -18.49 -13.63 15.76
N TYR A 258 -17.75 -12.58 16.09
CA TYR A 258 -16.57 -12.67 16.98
C TYR A 258 -16.91 -12.33 18.44
N PHE A 259 -17.98 -11.58 18.68
CA PHE A 259 -18.41 -11.11 19.99
C PHE A 259 -19.96 -11.21 20.09
N PRO A 260 -20.53 -12.43 20.05
CA PRO A 260 -21.98 -12.63 19.98
C PRO A 260 -22.74 -12.10 21.21
N ASP A 261 -22.05 -12.00 22.35
CA ASP A 261 -22.63 -11.60 23.64
C ASP A 261 -22.28 -10.16 24.05
N SER A 262 -21.73 -9.34 23.14
CA SER A 262 -21.35 -7.95 23.42
C SER A 262 -21.76 -7.00 22.32
N THR A 263 -21.96 -5.74 22.67
CA THR A 263 -22.12 -4.64 21.71
C THR A 263 -20.77 -4.03 21.35
N ILE A 264 -20.68 -3.37 20.20
CA ILE A 264 -19.45 -2.67 19.79
C ILE A 264 -19.11 -1.52 20.76
N GLN A 265 -20.12 -0.85 21.32
CA GLN A 265 -19.93 0.23 22.28
C GLN A 265 -19.28 -0.28 23.56
N GLU A 266 -19.67 -1.47 24.03
CA GLU A 266 -19.05 -2.12 25.19
C GLU A 266 -17.60 -2.51 24.92
N GLU A 267 -17.30 -3.14 23.78
CA GLU A 267 -15.92 -3.50 23.43
C GLU A 267 -15.02 -2.27 23.25
N ARG A 268 -15.53 -1.21 22.63
CA ARG A 268 -14.78 0.04 22.46
C ARG A 268 -14.44 0.72 23.79
N ARG A 269 -15.30 0.63 24.80
CA ARG A 269 -15.04 1.18 26.16
C ARG A 269 -13.93 0.45 26.90
N LYS A 270 -13.56 -0.77 26.49
CA LYS A 270 -12.44 -1.52 27.08
C LYS A 270 -11.08 -1.09 26.53
N LEU A 271 -11.05 -0.40 25.38
CA LEU A 271 -9.82 0.05 24.76
C LEU A 271 -9.34 1.38 25.36
N PRO A 272 -8.02 1.60 25.45
CA PRO A 272 -7.48 2.95 25.68
C PRO A 272 -7.97 3.92 24.61
N ASN A 273 -8.30 5.16 24.99
CA ASN A 273 -8.88 6.15 24.07
C ASN A 273 -8.06 6.35 22.79
N HIS A 274 -6.73 6.40 22.89
CA HIS A 274 -5.84 6.52 21.74
C HIS A 274 -5.98 5.32 20.78
N GLU A 275 -5.94 4.09 21.31
CA GLU A 275 -6.07 2.89 20.49
C GLU A 275 -7.46 2.80 19.85
N ASN A 276 -8.50 3.18 20.57
CA ASN A 276 -9.86 3.23 20.01
C ASN A 276 -9.92 4.23 18.84
N ALA A 277 -9.36 5.44 19.00
CA ALA A 277 -9.30 6.46 17.95
C ALA A 277 -8.52 5.95 16.72
N GLU A 278 -7.36 5.34 16.90
CA GLU A 278 -6.57 4.72 15.83
C GLU A 278 -7.34 3.62 15.09
N GLN A 279 -8.03 2.74 15.81
CA GLN A 279 -8.83 1.69 15.18
C GLN A 279 -9.99 2.29 14.38
N ILE A 280 -10.71 3.29 14.91
CA ILE A 280 -11.79 3.99 14.20
C ILE A 280 -11.24 4.63 12.92
N HIS A 281 -10.12 5.32 13.04
CA HIS A 281 -9.46 5.99 11.94
C HIS A 281 -9.08 5.01 10.82
N SER A 282 -8.43 3.89 11.17
CA SER A 282 -8.12 2.81 10.25
C SER A 282 -9.38 2.19 9.63
N HIS A 283 -10.43 1.97 10.43
CA HIS A 283 -11.71 1.41 9.97
C HIS A 283 -12.41 2.32 8.96
N ILE A 284 -12.35 3.64 9.16
CA ILE A 284 -12.86 4.65 8.22
C ILE A 284 -12.07 4.58 6.90
N LEU A 285 -10.74 4.52 6.96
CA LEU A 285 -9.90 4.40 5.76
C LEU A 285 -10.28 3.16 4.93
N VAL A 286 -10.28 1.98 5.54
CA VAL A 286 -10.61 0.72 4.83
C VAL A 286 -12.07 0.66 4.37
N TYR A 287 -12.98 1.38 5.03
CA TYR A 287 -14.36 1.57 4.54
C TYR A 287 -14.38 2.45 3.29
N LEU A 288 -13.70 3.60 3.29
CA LEU A 288 -13.58 4.49 2.12
C LEU A 288 -12.99 3.77 0.90
N LEU A 289 -11.99 2.92 1.14
CA LEU A 289 -11.32 2.10 0.13
C LEU A 289 -12.09 0.82 -0.25
N ASN A 290 -13.16 0.49 0.47
CA ASN A 290 -13.96 -0.72 0.30
C ASN A 290 -13.14 -2.03 0.34
N ILE A 291 -12.36 -2.17 1.41
CA ILE A 291 -11.53 -3.35 1.69
C ILE A 291 -11.78 -3.88 3.10
N LEU A 292 -13.05 -3.86 3.54
CA LEU A 292 -13.44 -4.39 4.85
C LEU A 292 -13.14 -5.88 4.95
N ARG A 293 -12.16 -6.22 5.80
CA ARG A 293 -11.76 -7.60 6.08
C ARG A 293 -12.04 -8.00 7.52
N VAL A 294 -12.10 -9.31 7.72
CA VAL A 294 -12.11 -9.93 9.05
C VAL A 294 -10.97 -9.36 9.92
N PRO A 295 -11.19 -9.20 11.23
CA PRO A 295 -10.15 -8.77 12.16
C PRO A 295 -8.84 -9.55 12.01
N GLY A 296 -7.72 -8.85 12.07
CA GLY A 296 -6.37 -9.43 12.02
C GLY A 296 -5.87 -9.81 10.63
N LYS A 297 -6.70 -9.74 9.59
CA LYS A 297 -6.28 -10.07 8.23
C LYS A 297 -5.72 -8.85 7.52
N ASN A 298 -4.42 -8.88 7.22
CA ASN A 298 -3.67 -7.79 6.60
C ASN A 298 -3.75 -6.49 7.42
N GLU A 299 -3.82 -6.64 8.74
CA GLU A 299 -3.76 -5.52 9.67
C GLU A 299 -2.38 -5.49 10.26
N PHE A 300 -1.81 -4.29 10.26
CA PHE A 300 -0.43 -4.08 10.64
C PHE A 300 -0.37 -2.92 11.62
N VAL A 301 0.51 -3.04 12.61
CA VAL A 301 0.72 -2.00 13.60
C VAL A 301 2.18 -1.64 13.70
N SER A 302 2.44 -0.39 14.08
CA SER A 302 3.75 0.07 14.51
C SER A 302 3.60 0.93 15.75
N TYR A 303 4.71 1.16 16.44
CA TYR A 303 4.75 1.87 17.70
C TYR A 303 5.62 3.12 17.60
N GLN A 304 5.13 4.23 18.13
CA GLN A 304 5.93 5.42 18.41
C GLN A 304 5.95 5.62 19.93
N GLY A 305 7.07 5.28 20.56
CA GLY A 305 7.12 5.14 22.02
C GLY A 305 6.18 4.02 22.50
N ASN A 306 5.24 4.35 23.39
CA ASN A 306 4.25 3.40 23.92
C ASN A 306 2.90 3.45 23.19
N GLN A 307 2.77 4.28 22.15
CA GLN A 307 1.53 4.44 21.40
C GLN A 307 1.52 3.51 20.19
N LYS A 308 0.41 2.79 20.03
CA LYS A 308 0.14 1.85 18.95
C LYS A 308 -0.62 2.55 17.83
N TYR A 309 -0.16 2.37 16.59
CA TYR A 309 -0.73 2.97 15.39
C TYR A 309 -1.09 1.89 14.38
N TYR A 310 -2.27 1.99 13.79
CA TYR A 310 -2.71 1.05 12.75
C TYR A 310 -2.31 1.55 11.36
N LEU A 311 -1.72 0.67 10.56
CA LEU A 311 -1.13 1.00 9.26
C LEU A 311 -1.99 0.47 8.12
N GLY A 312 -2.12 1.27 7.06
CA GLY A 312 -2.75 0.88 5.81
C GLY A 312 -1.74 0.22 4.87
N ILE A 313 -1.54 -1.09 5.01
CA ILE A 313 -0.66 -1.90 4.14
C ILE A 313 -1.51 -2.93 3.41
N ASP A 314 -1.07 -3.37 2.22
CA ASP A 314 -1.78 -4.33 1.38
C ASP A 314 -3.13 -3.78 0.89
N LEU A 315 -3.08 -2.58 0.31
CA LEU A 315 -4.23 -1.80 -0.14
C LEU A 315 -4.53 -2.00 -1.64
N ASP A 316 -3.80 -2.90 -2.32
CA ASP A 316 -4.01 -3.27 -3.73
C ASP A 316 -5.42 -3.81 -4.02
N ARG A 317 -6.21 -4.13 -3.00
CA ARG A 317 -7.61 -4.56 -3.14
C ARG A 317 -8.64 -3.45 -3.14
N THR A 318 -8.21 -2.19 -3.10
CA THR A 318 -9.10 -1.03 -3.11
C THR A 318 -10.15 -1.14 -4.22
N ASN A 319 -11.42 -1.00 -3.86
CA ASN A 319 -12.54 -1.15 -4.81
C ASN A 319 -13.49 0.04 -4.71
N LEU A 320 -13.13 1.12 -5.41
CA LEU A 320 -13.88 2.36 -5.33
C LEU A 320 -15.26 2.29 -5.98
N LEU A 321 -15.49 1.33 -6.90
CA LEU A 321 -16.73 1.20 -7.68
C LEU A 321 -17.87 0.54 -6.94
N SER A 322 -17.56 -0.38 -6.02
CA SER A 322 -18.58 -1.15 -5.34
C SER A 322 -19.00 -0.47 -4.04
N ASP A 323 -20.28 -0.62 -3.70
CA ASP A 323 -20.77 -0.21 -2.40
C ASP A 323 -20.57 -1.30 -1.35
N ILE A 324 -20.41 -0.88 -0.11
CA ILE A 324 -20.47 -1.75 1.06
C ILE A 324 -21.93 -1.87 1.49
N LYS A 325 -22.42 -3.11 1.61
CA LYS A 325 -23.77 -3.39 2.13
C LYS A 325 -23.80 -3.55 3.66
N GLU A 326 -22.65 -3.84 4.26
CA GLU A 326 -22.52 -4.10 5.69
C GLU A 326 -22.42 -2.79 6.47
N ILE A 327 -23.07 -2.72 7.64
CA ILE A 327 -23.01 -1.54 8.52
C ILE A 327 -21.65 -1.54 9.23
N PRO A 328 -20.85 -0.47 9.12
CA PRO A 328 -19.56 -0.41 9.77
C PRO A 328 -19.70 -0.09 11.27
N THR A 329 -18.80 -0.65 12.07
CA THR A 329 -18.85 -0.58 13.54
C THR A 329 -18.47 0.78 14.11
N PHE A 330 -17.77 1.64 13.35
CA PHE A 330 -17.49 3.00 13.80
C PHE A 330 -18.76 3.88 13.84
N CYS A 331 -19.78 3.57 13.02
CA CYS A 331 -21.07 4.25 13.07
C CYS A 331 -21.79 3.94 14.38
N GLU A 332 -21.96 2.66 14.70
CA GLU A 332 -22.63 2.23 15.92
C GLU A 332 -21.81 2.60 17.17
N GLY A 333 -20.48 2.52 17.10
CA GLY A 333 -19.59 2.89 18.19
C GLY A 333 -19.70 4.36 18.60
N CYS A 334 -20.20 5.24 17.71
CA CYS A 334 -20.37 6.68 17.92
C CYS A 334 -19.18 7.33 18.66
N LEU A 335 -17.95 7.00 18.28
CA LEU A 335 -16.73 7.59 18.83
C LEU A 335 -15.80 7.93 17.67
N ILE A 336 -15.18 9.11 17.69
CA ILE A 336 -14.22 9.56 16.67
C ILE A 336 -13.31 10.64 17.25
N GLY A 337 -12.06 10.70 16.78
CA GLY A 337 -11.16 11.80 17.07
C GLY A 337 -11.63 13.12 16.45
N ASN A 338 -11.57 14.23 17.21
CA ASN A 338 -12.04 15.55 16.77
C ASN A 338 -11.46 15.97 15.41
N GLN A 339 -10.14 15.91 15.28
CA GLN A 339 -9.46 16.29 14.04
C GLN A 339 -9.82 15.39 12.84
N THR A 340 -10.02 14.09 13.05
CA THR A 340 -10.46 13.18 12.00
C THR A 340 -11.85 13.54 11.51
N LEU A 341 -12.79 13.84 12.42
CA LEU A 341 -14.13 14.30 12.06
C LEU A 341 -14.11 15.65 11.33
N ALA A 342 -13.30 16.60 11.80
CA ALA A 342 -13.14 17.91 11.17
C ALA A 342 -12.62 17.79 9.72
N ASN A 343 -11.62 16.95 9.49
CA ASN A 343 -11.10 16.67 8.14
C ASN A 343 -12.18 16.06 7.24
N LEU A 344 -12.89 15.03 7.71
CA LEU A 344 -13.94 14.37 6.95
C LEU A 344 -15.04 15.35 6.53
N LYS A 345 -15.47 16.23 7.43
CA LYS A 345 -16.46 17.28 7.13
C LYS A 345 -15.93 18.30 6.12
N LYS A 346 -14.69 18.77 6.30
CA LYS A 346 -14.05 19.70 5.36
C LYS A 346 -14.02 19.11 3.95
N ILE A 347 -13.61 17.85 3.82
CA ILE A 347 -13.52 17.16 2.53
C ILE A 347 -14.91 16.91 1.95
N TYR A 348 -15.88 16.53 2.78
CA TYR A 348 -17.26 16.33 2.34
C TYR A 348 -17.87 17.60 1.73
N HIS A 349 -17.65 18.76 2.36
CA HIS A 349 -18.15 20.04 1.86
C HIS A 349 -17.39 20.58 0.63
N ASN A 350 -16.14 20.17 0.43
CA ASN A 350 -15.30 20.58 -0.69
C ASN A 350 -14.91 19.39 -1.57
N TYR A 351 -15.86 18.46 -1.80
CA TYR A 351 -15.54 17.19 -2.43
C TYR A 351 -15.09 17.34 -3.89
N ASP A 352 -15.64 18.32 -4.61
CA ASP A 352 -15.26 18.57 -6.00
C ASP A 352 -13.77 18.91 -6.10
N ASP A 353 -13.28 19.82 -5.25
CA ASP A 353 -11.86 20.16 -5.15
C ASP A 353 -11.04 18.94 -4.76
N PHE A 354 -11.44 18.24 -3.68
CA PHE A 354 -10.76 17.01 -3.24
C PHE A 354 -10.66 15.94 -4.35
N SER A 355 -11.69 15.81 -5.18
CA SER A 355 -11.69 14.87 -6.31
C SER A 355 -10.68 15.26 -7.40
N ILE A 356 -10.51 16.56 -7.63
CA ILE A 356 -9.49 17.13 -8.52
C ILE A 356 -8.10 16.89 -7.93
N GLU A 357 -7.93 17.11 -6.63
CA GLU A 357 -6.69 16.88 -5.89
C GLU A 357 -6.25 15.40 -5.95
N ILE A 358 -7.19 14.46 -5.80
CA ILE A 358 -6.93 13.02 -6.02
C ILE A 358 -6.41 12.79 -7.43
N MET A 359 -7.11 13.29 -8.45
CA MET A 359 -6.75 13.04 -9.86
C MET A 359 -5.36 13.61 -10.20
N HIS A 360 -5.02 14.80 -9.70
CA HIS A 360 -3.71 15.39 -9.92
C HIS A 360 -2.60 14.63 -9.20
N THR A 361 -2.77 14.35 -7.91
CA THR A 361 -1.77 13.60 -7.14
C THR A 361 -1.53 12.22 -7.76
N TRP A 362 -2.62 11.58 -8.19
CA TRP A 362 -2.57 10.30 -8.88
C TRP A 362 -1.78 10.34 -10.20
N ASP A 363 -1.94 11.39 -11.02
CA ASP A 363 -1.18 11.57 -12.26
C ASP A 363 0.33 11.73 -11.99
N VAL A 364 0.69 12.54 -10.98
CA VAL A 364 2.09 12.77 -10.57
C VAL A 364 2.79 11.48 -10.15
N LEU A 365 2.09 10.61 -9.41
CA LEU A 365 2.64 9.35 -8.91
C LEU A 365 2.62 8.21 -9.95
N GLY A 366 2.34 8.54 -11.22
CA GLY A 366 2.38 7.63 -12.35
C GLY A 366 1.10 6.81 -12.54
N GLY A 367 0.00 7.25 -11.92
CA GLY A 367 -1.34 6.70 -12.08
C GLY A 367 -1.95 6.91 -13.47
N PHE A 368 -3.18 6.43 -13.64
CA PHE A 368 -3.93 6.42 -14.91
C PHE A 368 -5.26 7.17 -14.76
N THR A 369 -6.02 7.37 -15.83
CA THR A 369 -7.30 8.07 -15.71
C THR A 369 -8.27 7.38 -14.76
N LEU A 370 -8.50 8.00 -13.60
CA LEU A 370 -9.55 7.62 -12.67
C LEU A 370 -10.89 8.05 -13.28
N GLN A 371 -11.79 7.09 -13.49
CA GLN A 371 -13.12 7.41 -14.03
C GLN A 371 -13.99 8.06 -12.94
N GLN A 372 -14.87 9.00 -13.33
CA GLN A 372 -15.77 9.72 -12.41
C GLN A 372 -16.55 8.78 -11.48
N LYS A 373 -17.03 7.64 -12.00
CA LYS A 373 -17.75 6.63 -11.21
C LYS A 373 -16.98 6.10 -9.98
N HIS A 374 -15.64 6.11 -10.00
CA HIS A 374 -14.84 5.74 -8.83
C HIS A 374 -14.91 6.83 -7.75
N LEU A 375 -14.84 8.10 -8.18
CA LEU A 375 -14.98 9.26 -7.32
C LEU A 375 -16.39 9.36 -6.76
N ASP A 376 -17.42 9.03 -7.54
CA ASP A 376 -18.80 9.03 -7.06
C ASP A 376 -19.02 7.99 -5.94
N GLY A 377 -18.41 6.80 -6.09
CA GLY A 377 -18.44 5.76 -5.05
C GLY A 377 -17.72 6.19 -3.77
N LEU A 378 -16.56 6.83 -3.89
CA LEU A 378 -15.84 7.41 -2.75
C LEU A 378 -16.67 8.50 -2.03
N TYR A 379 -17.30 9.39 -2.79
CA TYR A 379 -18.16 10.44 -2.24
C TYR A 379 -19.33 9.86 -1.47
N LYS A 380 -20.00 8.85 -2.02
CA LYS A 380 -21.13 8.18 -1.38
C LYS A 380 -20.74 7.60 -0.02
N ARG A 381 -19.56 6.98 0.07
CA ARG A 381 -19.03 6.43 1.32
C ARG A 381 -18.63 7.53 2.30
N LEU A 382 -17.99 8.60 1.84
CA LEU A 382 -17.67 9.77 2.68
C LEU A 382 -18.94 10.40 3.26
N ARG A 383 -19.96 10.64 2.43
CA ARG A 383 -21.25 11.17 2.87
C ARG A 383 -21.90 10.28 3.94
N TYR A 384 -21.84 8.97 3.75
CA TYR A 384 -22.35 8.02 4.74
C TYR A 384 -21.64 8.18 6.10
N ILE A 385 -20.31 8.29 6.09
CA ILE A 385 -19.50 8.51 7.31
C ILE A 385 -19.84 9.85 7.98
N VAL A 386 -19.93 10.95 7.23
CA VAL A 386 -20.28 12.24 7.85
C VAL A 386 -21.67 12.22 8.46
N ASN A 387 -22.66 11.69 7.72
CA ASN A 387 -24.04 11.58 8.19
C ASN A 387 -24.18 10.70 9.43
N CYS A 388 -23.39 9.62 9.56
CA CYS A 388 -23.47 8.75 10.72
C CYS A 388 -23.03 9.49 12.00
N PHE A 389 -21.94 10.24 11.94
CA PHE A 389 -21.45 10.99 13.10
C PHE A 389 -22.34 12.19 13.43
N ASP A 390 -22.89 12.88 12.41
CA ASP A 390 -23.90 13.91 12.63
C ASP A 390 -25.14 13.36 13.33
N THR A 391 -25.57 12.16 12.95
CA THR A 391 -26.68 11.46 13.63
C THR A 391 -26.33 11.10 15.07
N CYS A 392 -25.13 10.54 15.33
CA CYS A 392 -24.65 10.25 16.69
C CYS A 392 -24.65 11.50 17.58
N MET A 393 -24.16 12.63 17.07
CA MET A 393 -24.11 13.90 17.81
C MET A 393 -25.48 14.55 18.00
N ALA A 394 -26.47 14.24 17.16
CA ALA A 394 -27.84 14.71 17.37
C ALA A 394 -28.58 13.88 18.44
N GLN A 395 -28.24 12.59 18.55
CA GLN A 395 -28.86 11.66 19.51
C GLN A 395 -28.19 11.67 20.89
N THR A 396 -26.93 12.08 20.97
CA THR A 396 -26.12 12.06 22.20
C THR A 396 -25.36 13.38 22.37
N SER A 397 -24.71 13.62 23.53
CA SER A 397 -23.89 14.83 23.68
C SER A 397 -22.64 14.77 22.80
N PRO A 398 -22.17 15.88 22.18
CA PRO A 398 -20.93 15.90 21.39
C PRO A 398 -19.71 15.36 22.15
N SER A 399 -19.63 15.64 23.46
CA SER A 399 -18.57 15.15 24.35
C SER A 399 -18.55 13.62 24.52
N SER A 400 -19.66 12.93 24.21
CA SER A 400 -19.74 11.47 24.25
C SER A 400 -19.32 10.82 22.93
N VAL A 401 -19.18 11.63 21.86
CA VAL A 401 -18.82 11.18 20.51
C VAL A 401 -17.39 11.56 20.13
N ILE A 402 -16.94 12.72 20.59
CA ILE A 402 -15.66 13.29 20.18
C ILE A 402 -14.58 12.98 21.21
N ILE A 403 -13.54 12.26 20.77
CA ILE A 403 -12.29 12.11 21.51
C ILE A 403 -11.47 13.39 21.32
N PRO A 404 -11.06 14.06 22.41
CA PRO A 404 -10.46 15.39 22.34
C PRO A 404 -8.99 15.35 21.88
N ASP A 405 -8.48 16.48 21.38
CA ASP A 405 -7.20 16.54 20.67
C ASP A 405 -5.98 16.28 21.58
N GLU A 406 -6.11 16.48 22.90
CA GLU A 406 -5.05 16.13 23.86
C GLU A 406 -4.81 14.62 23.94
N VAL A 407 -5.81 13.83 23.54
CA VAL A 407 -5.77 12.37 23.51
C VAL A 407 -5.53 11.86 22.08
N TRP A 408 -5.99 12.61 21.07
CA TRP A 408 -5.92 12.25 19.66
C TRP A 408 -5.52 13.43 18.79
N ASN A 409 -4.25 13.47 18.36
CA ASN A 409 -3.78 14.47 17.40
C ASN A 409 -3.14 13.77 16.21
N VAL A 410 -3.78 13.90 15.05
CA VAL A 410 -3.17 13.55 13.77
C VAL A 410 -2.47 14.81 13.30
N LYS A 411 -1.14 14.93 13.44
CA LYS A 411 -0.42 16.13 12.95
C LYS A 411 -0.88 16.45 11.52
N ASN A 412 -1.70 17.48 11.36
CA ASN A 412 -2.32 17.82 10.09
C ASN A 412 -1.99 19.27 9.76
N LYS A 413 -1.46 19.52 8.57
CA LYS A 413 -0.96 20.84 8.16
C LYS A 413 -2.05 21.72 7.54
N PHE A 414 -3.20 21.16 7.16
CA PHE A 414 -4.27 21.92 6.51
C PHE A 414 -5.17 22.75 7.45
N THR A 415 -4.72 22.99 8.69
CA THR A 415 -5.43 23.76 9.74
C THR A 415 -4.82 25.14 10.03
N THR A 416 -3.91 25.65 9.18
CA THR A 416 -3.44 27.04 9.23
C THR A 416 -3.57 27.72 7.89
#